data_AF-A0A2E2FP69-F1
#
_entry.id   AF-A0A2E2FP69-F1
#
_cell.length_a   1.000
_cell.length_b   1.000
_cell.length_c   1.000
_cell.angle_alpha   90.00
_cell.angle_beta   90.00
_cell.angle_gamma   90.00
#
_symmetry.space_group_name_H-M   'P 1'
#
loop_
_entity.id
_entity.type
_entity.pdbx_description
1 polymer ?
#
loop_
_entity_poly.entity_id
_entity_poly.type
_entity_poly.pdbx_seq_one_letter_code
_entity_poly.pdbx_strand_id
1 'polypeptide(L)'
;VGTVSEPFAMDNQFVVALLTEVKEKGVLPLESVKDEVELEVLKEKKAEQIKTKMSGVTDLNELAQKFDSRVQKVSGLTFNDFQVRGLGNEPKVQGVAYTLEVGQVSVPVDGKRGVYVIRVDNKTEVPSDAIPLQAEKQQLEQQKASSVQYQLELVMRDKAGIQDYRAKFY
;
A
#
# COMPACT_ATOMS: atom_id res chain seq x y z
N VAL A 1 -26.93 21.86 -2.46
CA VAL A 1 -27.37 20.47 -2.19
C VAL A 1 -28.88 20.41 -2.37
N GLY A 2 -29.43 19.39 -3.02
CA GLY A 2 -30.86 19.27 -3.34
C GLY A 2 -31.28 19.91 -4.67
N THR A 3 -30.35 20.48 -5.43
CA THR A 3 -30.62 21.10 -6.73
C THR A 3 -30.63 20.02 -7.82
N VAL A 4 -31.70 20.01 -8.61
CA VAL A 4 -31.85 19.13 -9.78
C VAL A 4 -31.43 19.91 -11.02
N SER A 5 -30.59 19.31 -11.87
CA SER A 5 -30.18 19.92 -13.13
C SER A 5 -31.32 19.97 -14.13
N GLU A 6 -31.22 20.85 -15.12
CA GLU A 6 -32.05 20.71 -16.30
C GLU A 6 -31.73 19.38 -17.02
N PRO A 7 -32.71 18.77 -17.72
CA PRO A 7 -32.47 17.53 -18.46
C PRO A 7 -31.45 17.74 -19.56
N PHE A 8 -30.32 17.04 -19.46
CA PHE A 8 -29.31 17.00 -20.51
C PHE A 8 -29.72 15.94 -21.54
N ALA A 9 -29.89 16.35 -22.80
CA ALA A 9 -30.12 15.43 -23.90
C ALA A 9 -28.79 14.83 -24.36
N MET A 10 -28.69 13.51 -24.36
CA MET A 10 -27.55 12.75 -24.88
C MET A 10 -28.08 11.69 -25.83
N ASP A 11 -27.88 11.90 -27.13
CA ASP A 11 -28.31 11.09 -28.29
C ASP A 11 -29.70 10.41 -28.19
N ASN A 12 -29.86 9.37 -27.36
CA ASN A 12 -31.10 8.64 -27.19
C ASN A 12 -31.63 8.59 -25.73
N GLN A 13 -31.11 9.42 -24.84
CA GLN A 13 -31.44 9.47 -23.41
C GLN A 13 -31.47 10.91 -22.86
N PHE A 14 -32.20 11.10 -21.78
CA PHE A 14 -32.18 12.33 -20.99
C PHE A 14 -31.59 12.03 -19.61
N VAL A 15 -30.57 12.79 -19.23
CA VAL A 15 -29.91 12.66 -17.92
C VAL A 15 -30.29 13.86 -17.07
N VAL A 16 -30.77 13.59 -15.86
CA VAL A 16 -31.07 14.61 -14.84
C VAL A 16 -30.21 14.30 -13.62
N ALA A 17 -29.37 15.24 -13.21
CA ALA A 17 -28.47 15.08 -12.07
C ALA A 17 -29.03 15.79 -10.84
N LEU A 18 -29.02 15.10 -9.69
CA LEU A 18 -29.34 15.69 -8.38
C LEU A 18 -28.03 15.91 -7.62
N LEU A 19 -27.78 17.15 -7.18
CA LEU A 19 -26.65 17.47 -6.31
C LEU A 19 -26.93 16.96 -4.89
N THR A 20 -26.48 15.74 -4.60
CA THR A 20 -26.68 15.07 -3.31
C THR A 20 -25.79 15.62 -2.20
N GLU A 21 -24.57 16.01 -2.51
CA GLU A 21 -23.58 16.49 -1.54
C GLU A 21 -22.51 17.32 -2.25
N VAL A 22 -21.95 18.33 -1.56
CA VAL A 22 -20.77 19.08 -2.03
C VAL A 22 -19.62 18.75 -1.10
N LYS A 23 -18.57 18.10 -1.63
CA LYS A 23 -17.34 17.82 -0.89
C LYS A 23 -16.27 18.83 -1.32
N GLU A 24 -15.96 19.76 -0.43
CA GLU A 24 -14.89 20.74 -0.63
C GLU A 24 -13.53 20.03 -0.83
N LYS A 25 -12.69 20.60 -1.70
CA LYS A 25 -11.34 20.06 -1.95
C LYS A 25 -10.48 20.26 -0.70
N GLY A 26 -10.04 19.17 -0.07
CA GLY A 26 -9.20 19.24 1.12
C GLY A 26 -9.34 18.02 2.00
N VAL A 27 -9.04 18.19 3.29
CA VAL A 27 -9.23 17.14 4.29
C VAL A 27 -10.73 16.95 4.51
N LEU A 28 -11.22 15.71 4.38
CA LEU A 28 -12.62 15.42 4.63
C LEU A 28 -12.99 15.72 6.10
N PRO A 29 -14.21 16.20 6.38
CA PRO A 29 -14.68 16.34 7.76
C PRO A 29 -14.62 15.01 8.48
N LEU A 30 -14.22 15.01 9.75
CA LEU A 30 -14.11 13.78 10.55
C LEU A 30 -15.41 12.98 10.53
N GLU A 31 -16.58 13.63 10.61
CA GLU A 31 -17.89 12.96 10.56
C GLU A 31 -18.12 12.16 9.26
N SER A 32 -17.48 12.55 8.14
CA SER A 32 -17.60 11.86 6.85
C SER A 32 -16.66 10.65 6.73
N VAL A 33 -15.63 10.54 7.58
CA VAL A 33 -14.62 9.47 7.56
C VAL A 33 -14.46 8.78 8.92
N LYS A 34 -15.39 9.04 9.84
CA LYS A 34 -15.29 8.66 11.25
C LYS A 34 -15.10 7.16 11.42
N ASP A 35 -15.91 6.37 10.72
CA ASP A 35 -15.87 4.91 10.81
C ASP A 35 -14.53 4.34 10.30
N GLU A 36 -13.96 4.93 9.25
CA GLU A 36 -12.67 4.53 8.69
C GLU A 36 -11.52 4.88 9.64
N VAL A 37 -11.53 6.11 10.18
CA VAL A 37 -10.53 6.58 11.15
C VAL A 37 -10.62 5.78 12.46
N GLU A 38 -11.82 5.54 12.97
CA GLU A 38 -12.03 4.77 14.20
C GLU A 38 -11.51 3.34 14.05
N LEU A 39 -11.79 2.68 12.92
CA LEU A 39 -11.27 1.36 12.63
C LEU A 39 -9.73 1.35 12.62
N GLU A 40 -9.11 2.36 12.00
CA GLU A 40 -7.65 2.42 11.91
C GLU A 40 -7.00 2.72 13.25
N VAL A 41 -7.56 3.64 14.05
CA VAL A 41 -7.09 3.94 15.40
C VAL A 41 -7.26 2.73 16.33
N LEU A 42 -8.37 1.99 16.21
CA LEU A 42 -8.57 0.75 16.97
C LEU A 42 -7.51 -0.30 16.63
N LYS A 43 -7.15 -0.46 15.35
CA LYS A 43 -6.06 -1.34 14.94
C LYS A 43 -4.74 -0.88 15.53
N GLU A 44 -4.42 0.41 15.43
CA GLU A 44 -3.18 0.99 15.95
C GLU A 44 -3.06 0.77 17.47
N LYS A 45 -4.13 1.02 18.23
CA LYS A 45 -4.14 0.80 19.68
C LYS A 45 -4.01 -0.67 20.07
N LYS A 46 -4.64 -1.58 19.32
CA LYS A 46 -4.45 -3.03 19.52
C LYS A 46 -3.02 -3.44 19.21
N ALA A 47 -2.45 -2.94 18.11
CA ALA A 47 -1.08 -3.22 17.73
C ALA A 47 -0.10 -2.71 18.81
N GLU A 48 -0.30 -1.49 19.33
CA GLU A 48 0.50 -0.93 20.42
C GLU A 48 0.50 -1.83 21.67
N GLN A 49 -0.68 -2.26 22.12
CA GLN A 49 -0.79 -3.16 23.28
C GLN A 49 -0.12 -4.52 23.03
N ILE A 50 -0.27 -5.08 21.83
CA ILE A 50 0.36 -6.36 21.46
C ILE A 50 1.88 -6.20 21.42
N LYS A 51 2.39 -5.14 20.80
CA LYS A 51 3.82 -4.83 20.77
C LYS A 51 4.39 -4.75 22.19
N THR A 52 3.75 -4.01 23.09
CA THR A 52 4.18 -3.93 24.50
C THR A 52 4.20 -5.29 25.19
N LYS A 53 3.24 -6.17 24.91
CA LYS A 53 3.20 -7.54 25.47
C LYS A 53 4.26 -8.47 24.87
N MET A 54 4.75 -8.18 23.66
CA MET A 54 5.79 -8.94 22.97
C MET A 54 7.20 -8.39 23.26
N SER A 55 7.31 -7.13 23.66
CA SER A 55 8.58 -6.46 23.95
C SER A 55 9.41 -7.24 24.97
N GLY A 56 10.71 -7.39 24.67
CA GLY A 56 11.69 -8.03 25.55
C GLY A 56 11.74 -9.55 25.45
N VAL A 57 10.79 -10.20 24.76
CA VAL A 57 10.82 -11.65 24.51
C VAL A 57 11.53 -11.93 23.18
N THR A 58 12.63 -12.68 23.22
CA THR A 58 13.42 -13.03 22.03
C THR A 58 13.17 -14.46 21.56
N ASP A 59 12.55 -15.32 22.38
CA ASP A 59 12.17 -16.67 21.97
C ASP A 59 10.82 -16.67 21.24
N LEU A 60 10.85 -17.03 19.95
CA LEU A 60 9.66 -17.15 19.12
C LEU A 60 8.68 -18.22 19.62
N ASN A 61 9.18 -19.29 20.27
CA ASN A 61 8.31 -20.35 20.80
C ASN A 61 7.56 -19.88 22.05
N GLU A 62 8.18 -19.06 22.89
CA GLU A 62 7.54 -18.45 24.06
C GLU A 62 6.42 -17.50 23.61
N LEU A 63 6.70 -16.65 22.61
CA LEU A 63 5.68 -15.79 22.00
C LEU A 63 4.55 -16.62 21.36
N ALA A 64 4.89 -17.72 20.67
CA ALA A 64 3.91 -18.59 20.05
C ALA A 64 2.94 -19.17 21.08
N GLN A 65 3.45 -19.67 22.21
CA GLN A 65 2.64 -20.18 23.31
C GLN A 65 1.79 -19.08 23.97
N LYS A 66 2.37 -17.91 24.22
CA LYS A 66 1.68 -16.80 24.90
C LYS A 66 0.47 -16.27 24.13
N PHE A 67 0.54 -16.30 22.80
CA PHE A 67 -0.50 -15.78 21.91
C PHE A 67 -1.31 -16.87 21.19
N ASP A 68 -1.18 -18.14 21.62
CA ASP A 68 -1.81 -19.30 20.96
C ASP A 68 -1.63 -19.28 19.43
N SER A 69 -0.39 -19.00 19.03
CA SER A 69 0.02 -18.85 17.62
C SER A 69 1.08 -19.87 17.26
N ARG A 70 1.52 -19.88 16.00
CA ARG A 70 2.48 -20.86 15.48
C ARG A 70 3.67 -20.17 14.84
N VAL A 71 4.87 -20.65 15.14
CA VAL A 71 6.08 -20.24 14.42
C VAL A 71 6.02 -20.80 13.00
N GLN A 72 6.02 -19.92 12.00
CA GLN A 72 6.02 -20.28 10.59
C GLN A 72 7.41 -20.07 9.98
N LYS A 73 7.90 -21.08 9.28
CA LYS A 73 9.15 -20.97 8.50
C LYS A 73 8.84 -20.54 7.07
N VAL A 74 9.50 -19.48 6.63
CA VAL A 74 9.44 -18.99 5.25
C VAL A 74 10.82 -19.18 4.63
N SER A 75 10.87 -19.69 3.40
CA SER A 75 12.10 -19.90 2.66
C SER A 75 12.01 -19.26 1.28
N GLY A 76 13.14 -18.75 0.78
CA GLY A 76 13.23 -18.13 -0.54
C GLY A 76 12.52 -16.79 -0.68
N LEU A 77 12.40 -16.02 0.41
CA LEU A 77 11.87 -14.65 0.35
C LEU A 77 12.86 -13.76 -0.42
N THR A 78 12.40 -13.12 -1.49
CA THR A 78 13.15 -12.10 -2.24
C THR A 78 12.59 -10.70 -1.97
N PHE A 79 13.38 -9.64 -2.23
CA PHE A 79 12.94 -8.26 -2.01
C PHE A 79 11.86 -7.85 -3.02
N ASN A 80 11.86 -8.47 -4.20
CA ASN A 80 10.89 -8.21 -5.26
C ASN A 80 9.58 -9.01 -5.11
N ASP A 81 9.49 -9.88 -4.10
CA ASP A 81 8.25 -10.62 -3.87
C ASP A 81 7.14 -9.67 -3.43
N PHE A 82 5.98 -9.77 -4.07
CA PHE A 82 4.80 -8.97 -3.71
C PHE A 82 4.15 -9.41 -2.38
N GLN A 83 4.40 -10.65 -1.96
CA GLN A 83 3.84 -11.24 -0.76
C GLN A 83 4.79 -12.25 -0.14
N VAL A 84 4.74 -12.35 1.18
CA VAL A 84 5.48 -13.35 1.95
C VAL A 84 4.66 -14.64 1.93
N ARG A 85 5.25 -15.75 1.44
CA ARG A 85 4.55 -17.03 1.33
C ARG A 85 4.01 -17.49 2.69
N GLY A 86 2.70 -17.73 2.77
CA GLY A 86 2.01 -18.14 3.99
C GLY A 86 1.54 -16.98 4.89
N LEU A 87 2.10 -15.77 4.73
CA LEU A 87 1.73 -14.58 5.49
C LEU A 87 0.84 -13.61 4.68
N GLY A 88 1.11 -13.51 3.37
CA GLY A 88 0.44 -12.60 2.45
C GLY A 88 1.19 -11.27 2.27
N ASN A 89 0.47 -10.22 1.88
CA ASN A 89 1.02 -8.90 1.57
C ASN A 89 1.35 -8.12 2.85
N GLU A 90 2.61 -8.24 3.30
CA GLU A 90 3.14 -7.61 4.52
C GLU A 90 4.48 -6.88 4.24
N PRO A 91 4.45 -5.72 3.56
CA PRO A 91 5.65 -5.08 3.04
C PRO A 91 6.55 -4.51 4.14
N LYS A 92 5.97 -4.07 5.27
CA LYS A 92 6.74 -3.62 6.44
C LYS A 92 7.53 -4.78 7.06
N VAL A 93 6.90 -5.96 7.19
CA VAL A 93 7.54 -7.16 7.73
C VAL A 93 8.65 -7.65 6.81
N GLN A 94 8.39 -7.68 5.50
CA GLN A 94 9.39 -8.01 4.49
C GLN A 94 10.58 -7.04 4.55
N GLY A 95 10.33 -5.73 4.62
CA GLY A 95 11.37 -4.72 4.75
C GLY A 95 12.25 -4.92 5.99
N VAL A 96 11.65 -5.17 7.15
CA VAL A 96 12.39 -5.45 8.39
C VAL A 96 13.22 -6.72 8.25
N ALA A 97 12.71 -7.78 7.61
CA ALA A 97 13.45 -9.02 7.39
C ALA A 97 14.79 -8.80 6.66
N TYR A 98 14.83 -7.85 5.71
CA TYR A 98 16.04 -7.51 4.97
C TYR A 98 17.07 -6.70 5.77
N THR A 99 16.63 -6.00 6.82
CA THR A 99 17.50 -5.20 7.70
C THR A 99 18.13 -6.00 8.84
N LEU A 100 17.65 -7.21 9.09
CA LEU A 100 18.12 -8.05 10.18
C LEU A 100 19.34 -8.88 9.76
N GLU A 101 20.23 -9.10 10.72
CA GLU A 101 21.32 -10.04 10.60
C GLU A 101 20.86 -11.49 10.83
N VAL A 102 21.63 -12.46 10.32
CA VAL A 102 21.34 -13.89 10.53
C VAL A 102 21.38 -14.20 12.04
N GLY A 103 20.34 -14.89 12.52
CA GLY A 103 20.13 -15.21 13.92
C GLY A 103 19.50 -14.09 14.74
N GLN A 104 19.41 -12.86 14.20
CA GLN A 104 18.79 -11.74 14.90
C GLN A 104 17.27 -11.87 14.90
N VAL A 105 16.67 -11.60 16.06
CA VAL A 105 15.23 -11.50 16.25
C VAL A 105 14.82 -10.04 16.16
N SER A 106 13.75 -9.75 15.43
CA SER A 106 13.23 -8.41 15.25
C SER A 106 12.57 -7.87 16.52
N VAL A 107 12.47 -6.55 16.60
CA VAL A 107 11.41 -5.94 17.44
C VAL A 107 10.03 -6.29 16.88
N PRO A 108 8.96 -6.24 17.68
CA PRO A 108 7.59 -6.42 17.19
C PRO A 108 7.25 -5.43 16.06
N VAL A 109 6.98 -5.94 14.87
CA VAL A 109 6.70 -5.19 13.66
C VAL A 109 5.19 -5.09 13.46
N ASP A 110 4.71 -3.87 13.26
CA ASP A 110 3.32 -3.58 12.95
C ASP A 110 3.04 -3.83 11.45
N GLY A 111 2.41 -4.96 11.14
CA GLY A 111 1.97 -5.33 9.80
C GLY A 111 0.52 -4.94 9.53
N LYS A 112 0.08 -5.12 8.28
CA LYS A 112 -1.29 -4.78 7.85
C LYS A 112 -2.35 -5.64 8.54
N ARG A 113 -2.03 -6.91 8.81
CA ARG A 113 -2.99 -7.88 9.36
C ARG A 113 -2.71 -8.29 10.80
N GLY A 114 -1.58 -7.86 11.36
CA GLY A 114 -1.17 -8.22 12.71
C GLY A 114 0.22 -7.71 13.08
N VAL A 115 0.63 -7.99 14.31
CA VAL A 115 1.97 -7.70 14.81
C VAL A 115 2.82 -8.96 14.72
N TYR A 116 4.02 -8.84 14.16
CA TYR A 116 4.91 -9.97 13.87
C TYR A 116 6.27 -9.81 14.53
N VAL A 117 6.84 -10.91 14.99
CA VAL A 117 8.24 -11.01 15.40
C VAL A 117 8.90 -12.03 14.48
N ILE A 118 10.01 -11.64 13.87
CA ILE A 118 10.69 -12.47 12.86
C ILE A 118 12.13 -12.72 13.27
N ARG A 119 12.68 -13.84 12.81
CA ARG A 119 14.11 -14.17 12.93
C ARG A 119 14.62 -14.59 11.57
N VAL A 120 15.79 -14.08 11.19
CA VAL A 120 16.45 -14.50 9.94
C VAL A 120 17.25 -15.76 10.21
N ASP A 121 16.80 -16.89 9.68
CA ASP A 121 17.53 -18.17 9.84
C ASP A 121 18.74 -18.27 8.89
N ASN A 122 18.66 -17.67 7.69
CA ASN A 122 19.74 -17.64 6.69
C ASN A 122 19.56 -16.42 5.76
N LYS A 123 20.67 -15.82 5.34
CA LYS A 123 20.72 -14.77 4.31
C LYS A 123 21.69 -15.22 3.22
N THR A 124 21.21 -15.28 1.98
CA THR A 124 22.03 -15.58 0.81
C THR A 124 22.14 -14.32 -0.03
N GLU A 125 23.37 -13.83 -0.22
CA GLU A 125 23.62 -12.72 -1.12
C GLU A 125 23.60 -13.21 -2.56
N VAL A 126 22.89 -12.48 -3.42
CA VAL A 126 22.96 -12.70 -4.86
C VAL A 126 24.17 -11.90 -5.36
N PRO A 127 25.15 -12.54 -6.03
CA PRO A 127 26.28 -11.83 -6.61
C PRO A 127 25.81 -10.70 -7.52
N SER A 128 26.40 -9.51 -7.40
CA SER A 128 26.06 -8.33 -8.22
C SER A 128 26.07 -8.61 -9.72
N ASP A 129 26.93 -9.53 -10.13
CA ASP A 129 27.24 -9.89 -11.51
C ASP A 129 26.14 -10.77 -12.12
N ALA A 130 25.30 -11.37 -11.26
CA ALA A 130 24.13 -12.16 -11.65
C ALA A 130 22.87 -11.32 -11.84
N ILE A 131 22.90 -10.02 -11.49
CA ILE A 131 21.77 -9.10 -11.68
C ILE A 131 21.83 -8.57 -13.12
N PRO A 132 20.81 -8.83 -13.98
CA PRO A 132 20.80 -8.38 -15.36
C PRO A 132 20.49 -6.88 -15.45
N LEU A 133 21.43 -6.05 -15.01
CA LEU A 133 21.33 -4.59 -14.94
C LEU A 133 20.97 -3.95 -16.29
N GLN A 134 21.36 -4.55 -17.42
CA GLN A 134 20.97 -4.07 -18.75
C GLN A 134 19.48 -4.28 -19.02
N ALA A 135 18.92 -5.44 -18.66
CA ALA A 135 17.50 -5.72 -18.86
C ALA A 135 16.64 -4.81 -17.98
N GLU A 136 17.06 -4.58 -16.73
CA GLU A 136 16.38 -3.67 -15.81
C GLU A 136 16.42 -2.21 -16.29
N LYS A 137 17.58 -1.75 -16.79
CA LYS A 137 17.70 -0.42 -17.42
C LYS A 137 16.77 -0.27 -18.63
N GLN A 138 16.74 -1.25 -19.53
CA GLN A 138 15.87 -1.21 -20.71
C GLN A 138 14.38 -1.19 -20.32
N GLN A 139 14.00 -1.95 -19.29
CA GLN A 139 12.62 -1.94 -18.79
C GLN A 139 12.25 -0.57 -18.20
N LEU A 140 13.13 0.02 -17.38
CA LEU A 140 12.91 1.35 -16.80
C LEU A 140 12.85 2.44 -17.86
N GLU A 141 13.69 2.37 -18.90
CA GLU A 141 13.66 3.28 -20.05
C GLU A 141 12.33 3.19 -20.81
N GLN A 142 11.84 1.98 -21.08
CA GLN A 142 10.54 1.80 -21.74
C GLN A 142 9.39 2.37 -20.90
N GLN A 143 9.36 2.09 -19.59
CA GLN A 143 8.32 2.62 -18.69
C GLN A 143 8.35 4.15 -18.61
N LYS A 144 9.55 4.75 -18.56
CA LYS A 144 9.70 6.21 -18.58
C LYS A 144 9.29 6.81 -19.91
N ALA A 145 9.66 6.21 -21.04
CA ALA A 145 9.28 6.69 -22.37
C ALA A 145 7.75 6.75 -22.53
N SER A 146 7.04 5.70 -22.11
CA SER A 146 5.57 5.68 -22.14
C SER A 146 4.95 6.74 -21.21
N SER A 147 5.52 6.94 -20.02
CA SER A 147 5.02 7.92 -19.05
C SER A 147 5.24 9.36 -19.50
N VAL A 148 6.41 9.66 -20.09
CA VAL A 148 6.75 10.99 -20.62
C VAL A 148 5.81 11.37 -21.75
N GLN A 149 5.42 10.42 -22.61
CA GLN A 149 4.49 10.70 -23.71
C GLN A 149 3.13 11.17 -23.18
N TYR A 150 2.58 10.49 -22.17
CA TYR A 150 1.32 10.90 -21.53
C TYR A 150 1.44 12.24 -20.79
N GLN A 151 2.52 12.44 -20.04
CA GLN A 151 2.73 13.70 -19.31
C GLN A 151 2.95 14.88 -20.25
N LEU A 152 3.66 14.68 -21.36
CA LEU A 152 3.88 15.71 -22.37
C LEU A 152 2.55 16.16 -22.98
N GLU A 153 1.64 15.22 -23.28
CA GLU A 153 0.31 15.55 -23.77
C GLU A 153 -0.49 16.41 -22.77
N LEU A 154 -0.45 16.05 -21.48
CA LEU A 154 -1.10 16.85 -20.42
C LEU A 154 -0.50 18.25 -20.30
N VAL A 155 0.83 18.36 -20.29
CA VAL A 155 1.54 19.65 -20.18
C VAL A 155 1.32 20.52 -21.43
N MET A 156 1.26 19.93 -22.62
CA MET A 156 0.99 20.66 -23.86
C MET A 156 -0.45 21.18 -23.90
N ARG A 157 -1.43 20.39 -23.41
CA ARG A 157 -2.81 20.84 -23.24
C ARG A 157 -2.94 22.00 -22.27
N ASP A 158 -2.26 21.90 -21.12
CA ASP A 158 -2.24 22.96 -20.10
C ASP A 158 -1.62 24.26 -20.65
N LYS A 159 -0.43 24.17 -21.29
CA LYS A 159 0.22 25.33 -21.92
C LYS A 159 -0.56 25.93 -23.10
N ALA A 160 -1.34 25.11 -23.82
CA ALA A 160 -2.22 25.57 -24.88
C ALA A 160 -3.55 26.15 -24.37
N GLY A 161 -3.78 26.15 -23.04
CA GLY A 161 -5.02 26.63 -22.43
C GLY A 161 -6.24 25.76 -22.72
N ILE A 162 -6.04 24.50 -23.10
CA ILE A 162 -7.12 23.58 -23.44
C ILE A 162 -7.78 23.09 -22.14
N GLN A 163 -9.04 23.49 -21.94
CA GLN A 163 -9.86 22.99 -20.83
C GLN A 163 -10.54 21.68 -21.23
N ASP A 164 -10.13 20.58 -20.59
CA ASP A 164 -10.69 19.24 -20.85
C ASP A 164 -11.95 18.99 -20.01
N TYR A 165 -13.11 19.02 -20.66
CA TYR A 165 -14.41 18.73 -20.05
C TYR A 165 -14.90 17.31 -20.28
N ARG A 166 -14.10 16.39 -20.86
CA ARG A 166 -14.57 15.04 -21.21
C ARG A 166 -15.00 14.22 -20.00
N ALA A 167 -14.37 14.43 -18.83
CA ALA A 167 -14.80 13.83 -17.57
C ALA A 167 -16.16 14.34 -17.04
N LYS A 168 -16.74 15.38 -17.67
CA LYS A 168 -18.12 15.82 -17.43
C LYS A 168 -19.12 15.22 -18.42
N PHE A 169 -18.64 14.56 -19.48
CA PHE A 169 -19.46 13.99 -20.56
C PHE A 169 -19.46 12.46 -20.57
N TYR A 170 -18.49 11.78 -19.95
CA TYR A 170 -18.42 10.31 -19.84
C TYR A 170 -18.25 9.88 -18.39
#